data_AF-A0A9E5R5P4-F1
#
_entry.id   AF-A0A9E5R5P4-F1
#
_cell.length_a   1.000
_cell.length_b   1.000
_cell.length_c   1.000
_cell.angle_alpha   90.00
_cell.angle_beta   90.00
_cell.angle_gamma   90.00
#
_symmetry.space_group_name_H-M   'P 1'
#
loop_
_entity.id
_entity.type
_entity.pdbx_description
1 polymer ?
#
loop_
_entity_poly.entity_id
_entity_poly.type
_entity_poly.pdbx_seq_one_letter_code
_entity_poly.pdbx_strand_id
1 'polypeptide(L)' 'DQMIFMRPLPELANYKTPIQGLYLTGAGTHPGGSISGMPGRNCARVFLSSQRPIAQAVNKFKDSFAAVTRSMLGIV' A
#
# COMPACT_ATOMS: atom_id res chain seq x y z
N ASP A 1 -0.38 -6.28 -29.27
CA ASP A 1 0.48 -6.27 -28.08
C ASP A 1 -0.40 -6.10 -26.83
N GLN A 2 -0.67 -7.18 -26.08
CA GLN A 2 -1.44 -7.12 -24.83
C GLN A 2 -0.50 -6.95 -23.63
N MET A 3 -0.16 -5.70 -23.32
CA MET A 3 0.78 -5.38 -22.24
C MET A 3 0.19 -5.44 -20.82
N ILE A 4 -1.14 -5.36 -20.65
CA ILE A 4 -1.79 -5.14 -19.34
C ILE A 4 -2.77 -6.25 -18.96
N PHE A 5 -3.45 -6.86 -19.93
CA PHE A 5 -4.45 -7.86 -19.63
C PHE A 5 -3.79 -9.14 -19.10
N MET A 6 -4.24 -9.61 -17.93
CA MET A 6 -3.70 -10.77 -17.20
C MET A 6 -2.19 -10.70 -16.91
N ARG A 7 -1.64 -9.48 -16.83
CA ARG A 7 -0.27 -9.25 -16.36
C ARG A 7 -0.29 -8.32 -15.13
N PRO A 8 0.30 -8.77 -14.00
CA PRO A 8 0.82 -10.11 -13.72
C PRO A 8 -0.32 -11.13 -13.62
N LEU A 9 0.04 -12.40 -13.36
CA LEU A 9 -0.91 -13.41 -12.92
C LEU A 9 -1.83 -12.82 -11.82
N PRO A 10 -3.14 -13.09 -11.85
CA PRO A 10 -4.10 -12.54 -10.87
C PRO A 10 -3.67 -12.74 -9.41
N GLU A 11 -3.00 -13.86 -9.10
CA GLU A 11 -2.48 -14.22 -7.79
C GLU A 11 -1.40 -13.25 -7.29
N LEU A 12 -0.71 -12.56 -8.20
CA LEU A 12 0.36 -11.60 -7.91
C LEU A 12 -0.10 -10.14 -8.03
N ALA A 13 -1.38 -9.89 -8.30
CA ALA A 13 -1.93 -8.55 -8.50
C ALA A 13 -1.87 -7.67 -7.25
N ASN A 14 -1.67 -8.27 -6.07
CA ASN A 14 -1.53 -7.59 -4.78
C ASN A 14 -0.08 -7.15 -4.45
N TYR A 15 0.82 -7.20 -5.45
CA TYR A 15 2.26 -6.87 -5.33
C TYR A 15 3.08 -7.82 -4.45
N LYS A 16 2.48 -8.90 -3.90
CA LYS A 16 3.18 -9.93 -3.12
C LYS A 16 3.49 -11.14 -3.98
N THR A 17 4.60 -11.79 -3.68
CA THR A 17 4.94 -13.09 -4.28
C THR A 17 4.87 -14.20 -3.22
N PRO A 18 4.86 -15.48 -3.65
CA PRO A 18 4.97 -16.60 -2.72
C PRO A 18 6.30 -16.64 -1.95
N ILE A 19 7.33 -15.91 -2.42
CA ILE A 19 8.63 -15.83 -1.77
C ILE A 19 8.57 -14.76 -0.68
N GLN A 20 8.88 -15.14 0.55
CA GLN A 20 8.87 -14.22 1.69
C GLN A 20 9.83 -13.05 1.46
N GLY A 21 9.34 -11.83 1.65
CA GLY A 21 10.12 -10.61 1.47
C GLY A 21 10.30 -10.16 0.01
N LEU A 22 9.82 -10.94 -0.97
CA LEU A 22 9.86 -10.56 -2.38
C LEU A 22 8.52 -9.99 -2.85
N TYR A 23 8.61 -8.81 -3.46
CA TYR A 23 7.48 -8.04 -3.97
C TYR A 23 7.64 -7.78 -5.47
N LEU A 24 6.51 -7.73 -6.19
CA LEU A 24 6.48 -7.55 -7.63
C LEU A 24 5.90 -6.18 -8.00
N THR A 25 6.58 -5.44 -8.86
CA THR A 25 6.13 -4.15 -9.38
C THR A 25 6.70 -3.90 -10.78
N GLY A 26 6.15 -2.91 -11.50
CA GLY A 26 6.64 -2.51 -12.83
C GLY A 26 5.52 -2.10 -13.78
N ALA A 27 5.89 -1.79 -15.03
CA ALA A 27 4.97 -1.36 -16.08
C ALA A 27 3.83 -2.35 -16.36
N GLY A 28 4.12 -3.65 -16.28
CA GLY A 28 3.15 -4.74 -16.48
C GLY A 28 2.40 -5.14 -15.21
N THR A 29 2.33 -4.28 -14.19
CA THR A 29 1.54 -4.54 -12.97
C THR A 29 0.40 -3.54 -12.82
N HIS A 30 -0.75 -3.99 -12.33
CA HIS A 30 -1.95 -3.16 -12.16
C HIS A 30 -1.61 -1.88 -11.37
N PRO A 31 -2.18 -0.70 -11.70
CA PRO A 31 -3.13 -0.40 -12.79
C PRO A 31 -2.51 -0.27 -14.20
N GLY A 32 -1.24 -0.64 -14.37
CA GLY A 32 -0.42 -0.17 -15.48
C GLY A 32 0.06 1.25 -15.18
N GLY A 33 1.29 1.60 -15.54
CA GLY A 33 1.78 2.93 -15.17
C GLY A 33 3.25 3.19 -15.33
N SER A 34 3.85 2.75 -16.45
CA SER A 34 5.28 2.90 -16.75
C SER A 34 5.83 4.28 -16.38
N ILE A 35 5.17 5.35 -16.80
CA ILE A 35 5.60 6.74 -16.57
C ILE A 35 5.05 7.32 -15.25
N SER A 36 3.81 6.97 -14.90
CA SER A 36 3.14 7.50 -13.70
C SER A 36 3.75 7.04 -12.37
N GLY A 37 4.51 5.94 -12.37
CA GLY A 37 5.05 5.32 -11.16
C GLY A 37 4.00 4.73 -10.22
N MET A 38 2.72 4.67 -10.61
CA MET A 38 1.63 4.18 -9.77
C MET A 38 1.88 2.76 -9.20
N PRO A 39 2.34 1.77 -9.99
CA PRO A 39 2.57 0.44 -9.46
C PRO A 39 3.72 0.40 -8.45
N GLY A 40 4.76 1.23 -8.65
CA GLY A 40 5.86 1.41 -7.70
C GLY A 40 5.36 1.96 -6.37
N ARG A 41 4.55 3.03 -6.41
CA ARG A 41 3.93 3.64 -5.21
C ARG A 41 3.08 2.65 -4.43
N ASN A 42 2.27 1.85 -5.12
CA ASN A 42 1.39 0.88 -4.49
C ASN A 42 2.20 -0.27 -3.86
N CYS A 43 3.16 -0.83 -4.59
CA CYS A 43 4.07 -1.85 -4.06
C CYS A 43 4.79 -1.36 -2.80
N ALA A 44 5.31 -0.13 -2.80
CA ALA A 44 5.96 0.47 -1.63
C ALA A 44 5.00 0.56 -0.43
N ARG A 45 3.73 0.93 -0.64
CA ARG A 45 2.72 0.94 0.44
C ARG A 45 2.46 -0.46 1.00
N VAL A 46 2.39 -1.47 0.14
CA VAL A 46 2.20 -2.87 0.57
C VAL A 46 3.41 -3.34 1.39
N PHE A 47 4.63 -3.08 0.91
CA PHE A 47 5.85 -3.38 1.63
C PHE A 47 5.87 -2.72 3.01
N LEU A 48 5.69 -1.39 3.07
CA LEU A 48 5.71 -0.65 4.33
C LEU A 48 4.62 -1.13 5.29
N SER A 49 3.44 -1.50 4.78
CA SER A 49 2.38 -2.06 5.61
C SER A 49 2.77 -3.42 6.19
N SER A 50 3.45 -4.28 5.43
CA SER A 50 3.93 -5.58 5.93
C SER A 50 5.04 -5.44 6.98
N GLN A 51 5.82 -4.35 6.95
CA GLN A 51 6.91 -4.12 7.91
C GLN A 51 6.45 -3.42 9.20
N ARG A 52 5.22 -2.89 9.26
CA ARG A 52 4.77 -2.07 10.40
C ARG A 52 4.43 -2.92 11.63
N PRO A 53 5.04 -2.66 12.79
CA PRO A 53 4.65 -3.25 14.06
C PRO A 53 3.23 -2.84 14.45
N ILE A 54 2.49 -3.73 15.11
CA ILE A 54 1.13 -3.46 15.58
C ILE A 54 1.06 -2.27 16.56
N ALA A 55 2.14 -2.05 17.32
CA ALA A 55 2.28 -0.90 18.21
C ALA A 55 2.14 0.44 17.46
N GLN A 56 2.66 0.53 16.23
CA GLN A 56 2.52 1.76 15.42
C GLN A 56 1.07 2.00 15.01
N ALA A 57 0.30 0.94 14.73
CA ALA A 57 -1.12 1.06 14.40
C ALA A 57 -1.93 1.56 15.61
N VAL A 58 -1.65 1.03 16.80
CA VAL A 58 -2.28 1.48 18.06
C VAL A 58 -1.98 2.95 18.35
N ASN A 59 -0.72 3.37 18.21
CA ASN A 59 -0.34 4.77 18.43
C ASN A 59 -1.04 5.69 17.43
N LYS A 60 -1.05 5.32 16.15
CA LYS A 60 -1.73 6.11 15.11
C LYS A 60 -3.24 6.23 15.33
N PHE A 61 -3.86 5.17 15.86
CA PHE A 61 -5.27 5.19 16.25
C PHE A 61 -5.50 6.15 17.43
N LYS A 62 -4.70 6.06 18.50
CA LYS A 62 -4.77 6.97 19.65
C LYS A 62 -4.61 8.43 19.22
N ASP A 63 -3.64 8.72 18.36
CA ASP A 63 -3.37 10.07 17.85
C ASP A 63 -4.56 10.60 17.05
N SER A 64 -5.11 9.76 16.16
CA SER A 64 -6.28 10.13 15.34
C SER A 64 -7.52 10.35 16.22
N PHE A 65 -7.77 9.47 17.19
CA PHE A 65 -8.90 9.62 18.11
C PHE A 65 -8.76 10.88 18.96
N ALA A 66 -7.57 11.16 19.49
CA ALA A 66 -7.28 12.38 20.23
C ALA A 66 -7.40 13.65 19.36
N ALA A 67 -7.12 13.56 18.06
CA ALA A 67 -7.34 14.67 17.12
C ALA A 67 -8.84 14.91 16.89
N VAL A 68 -9.62 13.82 16.71
CA VAL A 68 -11.07 13.89 16.56
C VAL A 68 -11.72 14.47 17.82
N THR A 69 -11.36 14.02 19.02
CA THR A 69 -11.94 14.54 20.26
C THR A 69 -11.59 16.02 20.48
N ARG A 70 -10.36 16.44 20.20
CA ARG A 70 -9.97 17.87 20.23
C ARG A 70 -10.79 18.71 19.27
N SER A 71 -10.96 18.22 18.03
CA SER A 71 -11.79 18.91 17.01
C SER A 71 -13.26 19.00 17.42
N MET A 72 -13.83 17.97 18.04
CA MET A 72 -15.23 17.96 18.47
C MET A 72 -15.49 18.80 19.72
N LEU A 73 -14.52 18.87 20.63
CA LEU A 73 -14.63 19.66 21.87
C LEU A 73 -14.25 21.14 21.69
N GLY A 74 -13.93 21.57 20.46
CA GLY A 74 -13.57 22.97 20.16
C GLY A 74 -12.25 23.43 20.78
N ILE A 75 -11.43 22.49 21.26
CA ILE A 75 -10.11 22.75 21.81
C ILE A 75 -9.15 22.76 20.62
N VAL A 76 -9.00 23.93 19.98
CA VAL A 76 -7.91 24.22 19.03
C VAL A 76 -6.69 24.67 19.83
#